data_AF-N4TN88-F1
#
_entry.id   AF-N4TN88-F1
#
_cell.length_a   1.000
_cell.length_b   1.000
_cell.length_c   1.000
_cell.angle_alpha   90.00
_cell.angle_beta   90.00
_cell.angle_gamma   90.00
#
_symmetry.space_group_name_H-M   'P 1'
#
loop_
_entity.id
_entity.type
_entity.pdbx_description
1 polymer ?
#
loop_
_entity_poly.entity_id
_entity_poly.type
_entity_poly.pdbx_seq_one_letter_code
_entity_poly.pdbx_strand_id
1 'polypeptide(L)'
;MKKKFLSLTLGSLLVSALSAEENGFFVSAGYQIGESAQMVKNTKGIQDLSDSYERLNNLLTNYSVLNTLIRQSADPNAINNARGNLNASANGLINDKKNSPAYQAVLLALNAAAGLWQVMSYSISVCGPGSDKSKNGGVQTFENVPANGGTTITCDSFYEPGKWSGISTENYAKINKAYQIIQKAFGASGQDIPALSDTKELNFEIKGKKMIASNQEKDGNSHGLTDLFQSSG
;
A
#
# COMPACT_ATOMS: atom_id res chain seq x y z
N MET A 1 -22.09 8.93 -45.51
CA MET A 1 -22.60 7.78 -44.72
C MET A 1 -21.62 6.61 -44.86
N LYS A 2 -21.19 6.03 -43.73
CA LYS A 2 -20.82 4.61 -43.51
C LYS A 2 -19.60 4.05 -44.27
N LYS A 3 -18.75 3.13 -43.77
CA LYS A 3 -18.44 2.48 -42.47
C LYS A 3 -17.25 1.51 -42.79
N LYS A 4 -16.60 0.98 -41.74
CA LYS A 4 -15.89 -0.33 -41.65
C LYS A 4 -14.45 -0.38 -42.16
N PHE A 5 -13.52 -1.19 -41.64
CA PHE A 5 -13.27 -1.87 -40.35
C PHE A 5 -11.84 -2.45 -40.48
N LEU A 6 -11.17 -2.59 -39.33
CA LEU A 6 -9.92 -3.32 -39.02
C LEU A 6 -9.51 -4.51 -39.93
N SER A 7 -8.19 -4.65 -40.17
CA SER A 7 -7.45 -5.92 -39.94
C SER A 7 -5.93 -5.72 -40.08
N LEU A 8 -5.18 -6.08 -39.03
CA LEU A 8 -3.72 -6.20 -39.00
C LEU A 8 -3.39 -7.62 -38.53
N THR A 9 -3.08 -8.53 -39.45
CA THR A 9 -2.46 -9.83 -39.15
C THR A 9 -1.68 -10.32 -40.37
N LEU A 10 -0.35 -10.39 -40.28
CA LEU A 10 0.46 -11.19 -41.19
C LEU A 10 1.41 -12.04 -40.34
N GLY A 11 0.99 -13.27 -40.11
CA GLY A 11 1.80 -14.32 -39.49
C GLY A 11 2.23 -15.37 -40.51
N SER A 12 3.24 -16.13 -40.09
CA SER A 12 3.67 -17.43 -40.61
C SER A 12 4.61 -17.45 -41.82
N LEU A 13 5.86 -17.82 -41.53
CA LEU A 13 6.83 -18.32 -42.48
C LEU A 13 7.04 -19.82 -42.16
N LEU A 14 6.60 -20.69 -43.07
CA LEU A 14 6.73 -22.15 -42.98
C LEU A 14 7.84 -22.67 -43.91
N VAL A 15 8.72 -23.45 -43.28
CA VAL A 15 9.52 -24.63 -43.67
C VAL A 15 9.38 -25.22 -45.09
N SER A 16 10.50 -25.68 -45.67
CA SER A 16 10.67 -27.02 -46.29
C SER A 16 12.14 -27.45 -46.43
N ALA A 17 12.40 -28.71 -46.03
CA ALA A 17 13.57 -29.53 -46.40
C ALA A 17 13.44 -29.97 -47.88
N LEU A 18 14.39 -30.56 -48.62
CA LEU A 18 15.44 -31.54 -48.34
C LEU A 18 16.32 -31.75 -49.62
N SER A 19 17.51 -32.33 -49.44
CA SER A 19 18.28 -33.21 -50.37
C SER A 19 19.07 -32.66 -51.58
N ALA A 20 20.37 -32.96 -51.56
CA ALA A 20 21.19 -33.64 -52.59
C ALA A 20 22.68 -33.44 -52.19
N GLU A 21 23.38 -34.45 -51.69
CA GLU A 21 24.07 -35.53 -52.43
C GLU A 21 25.24 -35.03 -53.31
N GLU A 22 26.34 -35.76 -53.20
CA GLU A 22 27.74 -35.40 -53.40
C GLU A 22 28.15 -34.91 -54.81
N ASN A 23 29.04 -33.90 -54.86
CA ASN A 23 30.41 -33.96 -55.44
C ASN A 23 30.93 -32.56 -55.90
N GLY A 24 32.14 -32.19 -55.46
CA GLY A 24 32.97 -31.11 -56.04
C GLY A 24 32.90 -29.74 -55.33
N PHE A 25 33.33 -29.63 -54.08
CA PHE A 25 34.67 -29.18 -53.67
C PHE A 25 35.06 -27.72 -54.06
N PHE A 26 34.70 -26.79 -53.17
CA PHE A 26 35.49 -25.62 -52.72
C PHE A 26 36.17 -24.71 -53.76
N VAL A 27 35.42 -23.87 -54.46
CA VAL A 27 35.91 -22.53 -54.86
C VAL A 27 34.71 -21.58 -54.84
N SER A 28 34.83 -20.43 -54.16
CA SER A 28 33.83 -19.34 -54.01
C SER A 28 32.94 -19.34 -52.75
N ALA A 29 33.21 -20.18 -51.75
CA ALA A 29 32.74 -19.89 -50.38
C ALA A 29 33.75 -19.03 -49.58
N GLY A 30 35.04 -19.02 -49.96
CA GLY A 30 36.09 -18.33 -49.18
C GLY A 30 36.04 -16.79 -49.24
N TYR A 31 35.56 -16.19 -50.33
CA TYR A 31 35.52 -14.72 -50.47
C TYR A 31 34.31 -14.11 -49.75
N GLN A 32 33.11 -14.72 -49.89
CA GLN A 32 31.91 -14.29 -49.15
C GLN A 32 31.99 -14.61 -47.64
N ILE A 33 32.64 -15.70 -47.24
CA ILE A 33 32.88 -16.02 -45.82
C ILE A 33 34.01 -15.14 -45.25
N GLY A 34 35.01 -14.77 -46.03
CA GLY A 34 36.05 -13.83 -45.62
C GLY A 34 35.49 -12.44 -45.30
N GLU A 35 34.63 -11.89 -46.17
CA GLU A 35 34.03 -10.57 -45.97
C GLU A 35 32.95 -10.57 -44.88
N SER A 36 32.14 -11.63 -44.76
CA SER A 36 31.13 -11.76 -43.69
C SER A 36 31.71 -12.12 -42.33
N ALA A 37 32.74 -12.97 -42.24
CA ALA A 37 33.46 -13.21 -40.97
C ALA A 37 34.27 -11.97 -40.55
N GLN A 38 34.77 -11.17 -41.50
CA GLN A 38 35.37 -9.87 -41.24
C GLN A 38 34.31 -8.86 -40.82
N MET A 39 33.11 -8.86 -41.42
CA MET A 39 31.99 -7.99 -41.03
C MET A 39 31.46 -8.34 -39.63
N VAL A 40 31.43 -9.64 -39.25
CA VAL A 40 31.04 -10.14 -37.92
C VAL A 40 32.13 -9.88 -36.86
N LYS A 41 33.41 -9.97 -37.23
CA LYS A 41 34.53 -9.55 -36.35
C LYS A 41 34.62 -8.02 -36.23
N ASN A 42 34.36 -7.27 -37.31
CA ASN A 42 34.25 -5.81 -37.28
C ASN A 42 33.01 -5.35 -36.51
N THR A 43 31.89 -6.06 -36.54
CA THR A 43 30.74 -5.72 -35.66
C THR A 43 31.02 -6.06 -34.21
N LYS A 44 31.70 -7.16 -33.87
CA LYS A 44 32.15 -7.43 -32.50
C LYS A 44 33.18 -6.39 -32.01
N GLY A 45 34.15 -6.02 -32.85
CA GLY A 45 35.11 -4.95 -32.53
C GLY A 45 34.46 -3.56 -32.43
N ILE A 46 33.47 -3.25 -33.27
CA ILE A 46 32.67 -2.03 -33.19
C ILE A 46 31.72 -2.06 -31.98
N GLN A 47 31.21 -3.22 -31.59
CA GLN A 47 30.38 -3.38 -30.40
C GLN A 47 31.22 -3.26 -29.12
N ASP A 48 32.39 -3.91 -29.06
CA ASP A 48 33.35 -3.72 -27.97
C ASP A 48 33.84 -2.26 -27.87
N LEU A 49 34.03 -1.59 -29.01
CA LEU A 49 34.37 -0.18 -29.07
C LEU A 49 33.20 0.69 -28.58
N SER A 50 31.97 0.41 -29.02
CA SER A 50 30.75 1.09 -28.58
C SER A 50 30.55 0.95 -27.07
N ASP A 51 30.67 -0.28 -26.54
CA ASP A 51 30.57 -0.57 -25.11
C ASP A 51 31.69 0.11 -24.32
N SER A 52 32.88 0.25 -24.92
CA SER A 52 34.00 0.99 -24.31
C SER A 52 33.76 2.50 -24.33
N TYR A 53 33.15 3.06 -25.37
CA TYR A 53 32.74 4.46 -25.44
C TYR A 53 31.60 4.76 -24.47
N GLU A 54 30.62 3.88 -24.33
CA GLU A 54 29.53 4.03 -23.36
C GLU A 54 30.07 4.00 -21.92
N ARG A 55 30.96 3.06 -21.60
CA ARG A 55 31.65 3.02 -20.30
C ARG A 55 32.47 4.29 -20.04
N LEU A 56 33.21 4.76 -21.04
CA LEU A 56 33.96 6.00 -20.94
C LEU A 56 33.04 7.20 -20.73
N ASN A 57 31.94 7.30 -21.46
CA ASN A 57 30.96 8.37 -21.34
C ASN A 57 30.29 8.39 -19.95
N ASN A 58 29.94 7.22 -19.43
CA ASN A 58 29.41 7.10 -18.06
C ASN A 58 30.46 7.51 -17.01
N LEU A 59 31.73 7.14 -17.21
CA LEU A 59 32.81 7.56 -16.33
C LEU A 59 33.03 9.07 -16.35
N LEU A 60 33.03 9.70 -17.54
CA LEU A 60 33.15 11.15 -17.68
C LEU A 60 31.96 11.87 -17.04
N THR A 61 30.74 11.33 -17.19
CA THR A 61 29.54 11.87 -16.55
C THR A 61 29.67 11.83 -15.03
N ASN A 62 30.06 10.68 -14.47
CA ASN A 62 30.27 10.53 -13.03
C ASN A 62 31.37 11.45 -12.50
N TYR A 63 32.47 11.60 -13.25
CA TYR A 63 33.55 12.51 -12.90
C TYR A 63 33.09 13.97 -12.88
N SER A 64 32.30 14.39 -13.88
CA SER A 64 31.72 15.74 -13.96
C SER A 64 30.78 16.03 -12.78
N VAL A 65 29.92 15.08 -12.42
CA VAL A 65 29.04 15.18 -11.25
C VAL A 65 29.86 15.30 -9.96
N LEU A 66 30.86 14.42 -9.78
CA LEU A 66 31.71 14.43 -8.59
C LEU A 66 32.49 15.75 -8.46
N ASN A 67 33.07 16.25 -9.55
CA ASN A 67 33.79 17.52 -9.54
C ASN A 67 32.89 18.69 -9.15
N THR A 68 31.64 18.68 -9.63
CA THR A 68 30.62 19.67 -9.22
C THR A 68 30.31 19.56 -7.73
N LEU A 69 30.12 18.35 -7.21
CA LEU A 69 29.84 18.09 -5.80
C LEU A 69 31.00 18.53 -4.90
N ILE A 70 32.26 18.27 -5.28
CA ILE A 70 33.44 18.73 -4.53
C ILE A 70 33.46 20.25 -4.46
N ARG A 71 33.24 20.93 -5.59
CA ARG A 71 33.21 22.40 -5.65
C ARG A 71 32.08 22.98 -4.79
N GLN A 72 30.89 22.39 -4.84
CA GLN A 72 29.75 22.81 -4.01
C GLN A 72 29.98 22.52 -2.52
N SER A 73 30.64 21.41 -2.19
CA SER A 73 30.95 21.02 -0.81
C SER A 73 32.01 21.90 -0.15
N ALA A 74 32.82 22.60 -0.95
CA ALA A 74 33.77 23.59 -0.44
C ALA A 74 33.20 25.01 -0.39
N ASP A 75 31.98 25.24 -0.91
CA ASP A 75 31.30 26.55 -0.94
C ASP A 75 30.28 26.67 0.21
N PRO A 76 30.54 27.51 1.24
CA PRO A 76 29.62 27.70 2.37
C PRO A 76 28.23 28.17 1.95
N ASN A 77 28.11 28.95 0.87
CA ASN A 77 26.80 29.44 0.40
C ASN A 77 25.98 28.29 -0.19
N ALA A 78 26.60 27.43 -0.99
CA ALA A 78 25.95 26.25 -1.54
C ALA A 78 25.47 25.31 -0.41
N ILE A 79 26.30 25.10 0.61
CA ILE A 79 25.94 24.31 1.80
C ILE A 79 24.76 24.93 2.55
N ASN A 80 24.80 26.23 2.84
CA ASN A 80 23.74 26.92 3.59
C ASN A 80 22.42 26.95 2.82
N ASN A 81 22.45 27.15 1.50
CA ASN A 81 21.27 27.07 0.64
C ASN A 81 20.66 25.67 0.66
N ALA A 82 21.47 24.62 0.54
CA ALA A 82 21.00 23.24 0.64
C ALA A 82 20.36 22.95 2.01
N ARG A 83 20.97 23.41 3.11
CA ARG A 83 20.40 23.30 4.46
C ARG A 83 19.08 24.05 4.59
N GLY A 84 18.99 25.27 4.05
CA GLY A 84 17.76 26.06 4.04
C GLY A 84 16.62 25.36 3.29
N ASN A 85 16.91 24.83 2.10
CA ASN A 85 15.95 24.09 1.28
C ASN A 85 15.47 22.81 1.97
N LEU A 86 16.38 22.07 2.62
CA LEU A 86 16.03 20.88 3.40
C LEU A 86 15.14 21.24 4.59
N ASN A 87 15.46 22.30 5.33
CA ASN A 87 14.66 22.75 6.46
C ASN A 87 13.26 23.21 6.03
N ALA A 88 13.17 23.97 4.94
CA ALA A 88 11.88 24.40 4.38
C ALA A 88 11.05 23.21 3.93
N SER A 89 11.67 22.24 3.24
CA SER A 89 11.01 21.01 2.81
C SER A 89 10.53 20.19 4.00
N ALA A 90 11.39 19.97 5.00
CA ALA A 90 11.03 19.24 6.21
C ALA A 90 9.83 19.89 6.92
N ASN A 91 9.85 21.22 7.10
CA ASN A 91 8.74 21.96 7.68
C ASN A 91 7.45 21.84 6.86
N GLY A 92 7.53 21.93 5.53
CA GLY A 92 6.38 21.70 4.66
C GLY A 92 5.85 20.26 4.71
N LEU A 93 6.69 19.27 5.00
CA LEU A 93 6.25 17.88 5.17
C LEU A 93 5.58 17.65 6.53
N ILE A 94 6.09 18.22 7.61
CA ILE A 94 5.61 17.87 8.96
C ILE A 94 4.59 18.84 9.54
N ASN A 95 4.63 20.12 9.18
CA ASN A 95 3.75 21.15 9.75
C ASN A 95 2.53 21.46 8.86
N ASP A 96 2.64 21.27 7.54
CA ASP A 96 1.50 21.49 6.65
C ASP A 96 0.60 20.26 6.57
N LYS A 97 -0.70 20.49 6.42
CA LYS A 97 -1.69 19.43 6.15
C LYS A 97 -1.99 19.31 4.66
N LYS A 98 -2.35 20.42 4.02
CA LYS A 98 -2.85 20.44 2.64
C LYS A 98 -1.77 20.14 1.60
N ASN A 99 -0.60 20.75 1.76
CA ASN A 99 0.50 20.66 0.79
C ASN A 99 1.53 19.58 1.15
N SER A 100 1.41 18.95 2.32
CA SER A 100 2.28 17.85 2.74
C SER A 100 1.82 16.54 2.09
N PRO A 101 2.64 15.92 1.23
CA PRO A 101 2.33 14.59 0.72
C PRO A 101 2.31 13.54 1.84
N ALA A 102 3.12 13.74 2.89
CA ALA A 102 3.19 12.82 4.04
C ALA A 102 1.88 12.83 4.84
N TYR A 103 1.34 14.01 5.14
CA TYR A 103 0.05 14.13 5.83
C TYR A 103 -1.08 13.52 4.99
N GLN A 104 -1.12 13.82 3.68
CA GLN A 104 -2.13 13.28 2.78
C GLN A 104 -2.06 11.75 2.67
N ALA A 105 -0.86 11.16 2.69
CA ALA A 105 -0.69 9.71 2.69
C ALA A 105 -1.26 9.06 3.96
N VAL A 106 -1.00 9.64 5.15
CA VAL A 106 -1.59 9.16 6.41
C VAL A 106 -3.11 9.28 6.37
N LEU A 107 -3.62 10.42 5.93
CA LEU A 107 -5.07 10.66 5.80
C LEU A 107 -5.73 9.65 4.86
N LEU A 108 -5.09 9.34 3.74
CA LEU A 108 -5.56 8.35 2.78
C LEU A 108 -5.59 6.95 3.39
N ALA A 109 -4.54 6.53 4.08
CA ALA A 109 -4.47 5.22 4.71
C ALA A 109 -5.57 5.04 5.78
N LEU A 110 -5.78 6.06 6.63
CA LEU A 110 -6.82 6.05 7.65
C LEU A 110 -8.23 6.02 7.04
N ASN A 111 -8.49 6.85 6.02
CA ASN A 111 -9.77 6.84 5.30
C ASN A 111 -10.01 5.52 4.57
N ALA A 112 -8.99 4.93 3.95
CA ALA A 112 -9.12 3.64 3.27
C ALA A 112 -9.42 2.51 4.25
N ALA A 113 -8.76 2.49 5.41
CA ALA A 113 -9.03 1.49 6.45
C ALA A 113 -10.43 1.64 7.04
N ALA A 114 -10.84 2.86 7.40
CA ALA A 114 -12.18 3.15 7.91
C ALA A 114 -13.26 2.86 6.86
N GLY A 115 -13.03 3.25 5.60
CA GLY A 115 -13.93 3.01 4.48
C GLY A 115 -14.07 1.53 4.14
N LEU A 116 -12.98 0.76 4.19
CA LEU A 116 -13.04 -0.69 4.02
C LEU A 116 -13.90 -1.35 5.09
N TRP A 117 -13.74 -0.94 6.35
CA TRP A 117 -14.60 -1.41 7.43
C TRP A 117 -16.07 -1.02 7.21
N GLN A 118 -16.34 0.21 6.79
CA GLN A 118 -17.70 0.67 6.48
C GLN A 118 -18.40 -0.15 5.40
N VAL A 119 -17.68 -0.49 4.32
CA VAL A 119 -18.25 -1.26 3.20
C VAL A 119 -18.41 -2.74 3.54
N MET A 120 -17.47 -3.33 4.29
CA MET A 120 -17.41 -4.78 4.50
C MET A 120 -18.05 -5.24 5.82
N SER A 121 -18.19 -4.37 6.82
CA SER A 121 -18.68 -4.74 8.17
C SER A 121 -20.07 -5.36 8.16
N TYR A 122 -20.97 -4.92 7.28
CA TYR A 122 -22.28 -5.57 7.09
C TYR A 122 -22.17 -7.05 6.72
N SER A 123 -21.23 -7.39 5.83
CA SER A 123 -20.96 -8.78 5.43
C SER A 123 -20.28 -9.60 6.53
N ILE A 124 -19.75 -8.92 7.56
CA ILE A 124 -19.17 -9.51 8.79
C ILE A 124 -20.22 -9.43 9.93
N SER A 125 -21.52 -9.49 9.59
CA SER A 125 -22.61 -9.48 10.58
C SER A 125 -22.68 -10.75 11.42
N VAL A 126 -22.01 -11.83 11.00
CA VAL A 126 -21.85 -13.04 11.81
C VAL A 126 -20.74 -12.81 12.83
N CYS A 127 -21.09 -12.20 13.96
CA CYS A 127 -20.23 -12.05 15.12
C CYS A 127 -20.89 -12.61 16.38
N GLY A 128 -20.10 -13.20 17.27
CA GLY A 128 -20.67 -13.79 18.49
C GLY A 128 -19.70 -14.62 19.31
N PRO A 129 -20.16 -15.11 20.47
CA PRO A 129 -19.34 -15.92 21.35
C PRO A 129 -19.24 -17.40 20.94
N GLY A 130 -20.05 -17.87 19.99
CA GLY A 130 -20.18 -19.29 19.67
C GLY A 130 -21.25 -19.96 20.54
N SER A 131 -21.16 -21.29 20.66
CA SER A 131 -22.16 -22.10 21.38
C SER A 131 -22.19 -21.78 22.88
N ASP A 132 -21.05 -21.36 23.43
CA ASP A 132 -20.88 -20.96 24.82
C ASP A 132 -20.89 -19.43 24.96
N LYS A 133 -22.03 -18.88 25.43
CA LYS A 133 -22.23 -17.43 25.59
C LYS A 133 -21.31 -16.76 26.61
N SER A 134 -20.54 -17.53 27.38
CA SER A 134 -19.56 -16.99 28.34
C SER A 134 -18.15 -16.79 27.74
N LYS A 135 -17.86 -17.40 26.58
CA LYS A 135 -16.55 -17.36 25.92
C LYS A 135 -16.47 -16.29 24.85
N ASN A 136 -15.26 -16.07 24.32
CA ASN A 136 -15.03 -15.26 23.11
C ASN A 136 -15.54 -13.80 23.21
N GLY A 137 -15.59 -13.25 24.42
CA GLY A 137 -16.10 -11.90 24.71
C GLY A 137 -17.58 -11.84 25.10
N GLY A 138 -18.30 -12.97 25.07
CA GLY A 138 -19.72 -13.08 25.38
C GLY A 138 -20.62 -12.38 24.36
N VAL A 139 -21.86 -12.09 24.76
CA VAL A 139 -22.79 -11.33 23.92
C VAL A 139 -22.63 -9.83 24.20
N GLN A 140 -22.35 -9.05 23.17
CA GLN A 140 -22.21 -7.59 23.29
C GLN A 140 -22.93 -6.87 22.15
N THR A 141 -23.47 -5.70 22.47
CA THR A 141 -24.04 -4.76 21.52
C THR A 141 -23.10 -3.57 21.37
N PHE A 142 -22.76 -3.25 20.13
CA PHE A 142 -21.90 -2.13 19.76
C PHE A 142 -22.74 -1.06 19.06
N GLU A 143 -22.60 0.20 19.51
CA GLU A 143 -23.27 1.36 18.93
C GLU A 143 -22.30 2.19 18.08
N ASN A 144 -22.85 3.04 17.21
CA ASN A 144 -22.10 3.89 16.27
C ASN A 144 -21.23 3.09 15.28
N VAL A 145 -21.69 1.90 14.90
CA VAL A 145 -21.02 1.01 13.94
C VAL A 145 -21.75 1.04 12.59
N PRO A 146 -21.06 0.78 11.47
CA PRO A 146 -21.75 0.54 10.21
C PRO A 146 -22.47 -0.80 10.29
N ALA A 147 -23.81 -0.79 10.19
CA ALA A 147 -24.65 -1.98 10.24
C ALA A 147 -25.73 -1.94 9.15
N ASN A 148 -26.34 -3.09 8.84
CA ASN A 148 -27.40 -3.16 7.82
C ASN A 148 -28.60 -2.31 8.24
N GLY A 149 -28.88 -1.22 7.53
CA GLY A 149 -30.05 -0.38 7.81
C GLY A 149 -30.02 0.31 9.20
N GLY A 150 -28.86 0.42 9.85
CA GLY A 150 -28.75 1.01 11.18
C GLY A 150 -27.31 1.28 11.63
N THR A 151 -27.15 1.71 12.88
CA THR A 151 -25.85 2.08 13.48
C THR A 151 -25.46 1.21 14.67
N THR A 152 -26.12 0.06 14.83
CA THR A 152 -25.99 -0.82 16.00
C THR A 152 -25.93 -2.26 15.53
N ILE A 153 -25.05 -3.05 16.15
CA ILE A 153 -24.94 -4.49 15.93
C ILE A 153 -24.88 -5.21 17.28
N THR A 154 -25.50 -6.38 17.35
CA THR A 154 -25.37 -7.28 18.50
C THR A 154 -24.66 -8.54 18.05
N CYS A 155 -23.51 -8.84 18.68
CA CYS A 155 -22.77 -10.05 18.43
C CYS A 155 -23.27 -11.17 19.34
N ASP A 156 -24.19 -12.00 18.83
CA ASP A 156 -24.79 -13.13 19.57
C ASP A 156 -24.72 -14.48 18.84
N SER A 157 -24.03 -14.53 17.70
CA SER A 157 -23.99 -15.72 16.85
C SER A 157 -23.56 -16.99 17.61
N PHE A 158 -24.29 -18.08 17.35
CA PHE A 158 -24.01 -19.40 17.91
C PHE A 158 -22.90 -20.15 17.16
N TYR A 159 -22.48 -19.69 15.99
CA TYR A 159 -21.40 -20.32 15.23
C TYR A 159 -20.05 -20.09 15.93
N GLU A 160 -19.27 -21.15 16.07
CA GLU A 160 -17.94 -21.03 16.68
C GLU A 160 -17.06 -20.07 15.88
N PRO A 161 -16.51 -19.02 16.51
CA PRO A 161 -15.71 -18.04 15.82
C PRO A 161 -14.38 -18.64 15.37
N GLY A 162 -13.92 -18.27 14.17
CA GLY A 162 -12.70 -18.84 13.61
C GLY A 162 -12.48 -18.55 12.13
N LYS A 163 -11.41 -19.11 11.57
CA LYS A 163 -11.09 -18.96 10.14
C LYS A 163 -12.23 -19.55 9.30
N TRP A 164 -12.70 -18.80 8.32
CA TRP A 164 -13.86 -19.15 7.48
C TRP A 164 -15.21 -19.24 8.22
N SER A 165 -15.27 -18.73 9.45
CA SER A 165 -16.48 -18.64 10.28
C SER A 165 -16.72 -17.18 10.70
N GLY A 166 -17.68 -16.96 11.60
CA GLY A 166 -17.92 -15.66 12.22
C GLY A 166 -16.74 -15.14 13.03
N ILE A 167 -16.76 -13.84 13.29
CA ILE A 167 -15.75 -13.18 14.13
C ILE A 167 -16.16 -13.27 15.61
N SER A 168 -15.20 -13.49 16.52
CA SER A 168 -15.49 -13.46 17.95
C SER A 168 -15.92 -12.06 18.40
N THR A 169 -16.79 -11.99 19.40
CA THR A 169 -17.19 -10.71 20.01
C THR A 169 -15.98 -9.91 20.51
N GLU A 170 -14.97 -10.57 21.06
CA GLU A 170 -13.72 -9.93 21.47
C GLU A 170 -12.98 -9.26 20.30
N ASN A 171 -12.84 -9.94 19.16
CA ASN A 171 -12.18 -9.37 18.00
C ASN A 171 -13.00 -8.25 17.37
N TYR A 172 -14.33 -8.39 17.34
CA TYR A 172 -15.23 -7.32 16.93
C TYR A 172 -15.04 -6.08 17.83
N ALA A 173 -14.95 -6.26 19.15
CA ALA A 173 -14.70 -5.17 20.08
C ALA A 173 -13.37 -4.44 19.81
N LYS A 174 -12.30 -5.18 19.51
CA LYS A 174 -10.99 -4.60 19.15
C LYS A 174 -11.09 -3.77 17.87
N ILE A 175 -11.73 -4.30 16.82
CA ILE A 175 -11.90 -3.59 15.55
C ILE A 175 -12.78 -2.35 15.74
N ASN A 176 -13.90 -2.49 16.44
CA ASN A 176 -14.78 -1.37 16.73
C ASN A 176 -14.05 -0.28 17.52
N LYS A 177 -13.26 -0.63 18.55
CA LYS A 177 -12.46 0.34 19.30
C LYS A 177 -11.53 1.13 18.37
N ALA A 178 -10.78 0.45 17.51
CA ALA A 178 -9.91 1.10 16.54
C ALA A 178 -10.69 2.00 15.57
N TYR A 179 -11.83 1.51 15.05
CA TYR A 179 -12.70 2.27 14.17
C TYR A 179 -13.23 3.55 14.84
N GLN A 180 -13.72 3.47 16.07
CA GLN A 180 -14.20 4.64 16.82
C GLN A 180 -13.08 5.65 17.09
N ILE A 181 -11.86 5.21 17.43
CA ILE A 181 -10.69 6.09 17.58
C ILE A 181 -10.47 6.86 16.28
N ILE A 182 -10.43 6.17 15.15
CA ILE A 182 -10.18 6.79 13.84
C ILE A 182 -11.30 7.79 13.53
N GLN A 183 -12.56 7.39 13.64
CA GLN A 183 -13.71 8.28 13.37
C GLN A 183 -13.71 9.53 14.27
N LYS A 184 -13.33 9.38 15.54
CA LYS A 184 -13.21 10.52 16.47
C LYS A 184 -12.02 11.40 16.17
N ALA A 185 -10.89 10.84 15.76
CA ALA A 185 -9.71 11.60 15.36
C ALA A 185 -9.96 12.46 14.11
N PHE A 186 -10.77 11.97 13.16
CA PHE A 186 -11.24 12.77 12.04
C PHE A 186 -12.16 13.92 12.47
N GLY A 187 -12.89 13.73 13.57
CA GLY A 187 -13.82 14.69 14.14
C GLY A 187 -14.98 15.03 13.21
N ALA A 188 -15.73 16.09 13.52
CA ALA A 188 -16.91 16.47 12.74
C ALA A 188 -16.56 17.08 11.38
N SER A 189 -15.38 17.68 11.28
CA SER A 189 -14.89 18.36 10.07
C SER A 189 -14.19 17.41 9.08
N GLY A 190 -13.80 16.21 9.53
CA GLY A 190 -12.95 15.30 8.77
C GLY A 190 -11.49 15.75 8.63
N GLN A 191 -11.07 16.80 9.35
CA GLN A 191 -9.73 17.41 9.25
C GLN A 191 -9.07 17.67 10.63
N ASP A 192 -9.65 17.10 11.69
CA ASP A 192 -9.23 17.39 13.05
C ASP A 192 -7.92 16.68 13.45
N ILE A 193 -7.45 15.73 12.62
CA ILE A 193 -6.13 15.11 12.76
C ILE A 193 -5.04 16.20 12.67
N PRO A 194 -4.18 16.38 13.68
CA PRO A 194 -3.16 17.43 13.70
C PRO A 194 -2.05 17.20 12.67
N ALA A 195 -1.23 18.22 12.41
CA ALA A 195 -0.05 18.07 11.56
C ALA A 195 0.91 17.02 12.15
N LEU A 196 1.79 16.44 11.33
CA LEU A 196 2.65 15.33 11.76
C LEU A 196 3.67 15.72 12.84
N SER A 197 3.99 17.00 12.96
CA SER A 197 4.83 17.54 14.05
C SER A 197 4.10 17.74 15.37
N ASP A 198 2.76 17.73 15.38
CA ASP A 198 1.92 18.06 16.52
C ASP A 198 1.27 16.81 17.10
N THR A 199 1.62 16.50 18.35
CA THR A 199 1.05 15.40 19.13
C THR A 199 -0.09 15.92 20.00
N LYS A 200 -1.33 15.50 19.71
CA LYS A 200 -2.51 15.83 20.52
C LYS A 200 -3.13 14.61 21.16
N GLU A 201 -3.60 14.79 22.40
CA GLU A 201 -4.36 13.78 23.13
C GLU A 201 -5.82 13.76 22.67
N LEU A 202 -6.40 12.56 22.56
CA LEU A 202 -7.78 12.32 22.10
C LEU A 202 -8.57 11.66 23.23
N ASN A 203 -9.52 12.40 23.81
CA ASN A 203 -10.38 11.92 24.90
C ASN A 203 -11.81 11.69 24.41
N PHE A 204 -12.32 10.46 24.52
CA PHE A 204 -13.71 10.13 24.19
C PHE A 204 -14.18 8.82 24.85
N GLU A 205 -15.50 8.66 24.97
CA GLU A 205 -16.15 7.46 25.49
C GLU A 205 -16.71 6.60 24.35
N ILE A 206 -16.52 5.28 24.45
CA ILE A 206 -17.09 4.29 23.51
C ILE A 206 -18.35 3.69 24.14
N LYS A 207 -19.49 3.87 23.48
CA LYS A 207 -20.77 3.28 23.93
C LYS A 207 -20.89 1.81 23.51
N GLY A 208 -21.36 0.98 24.44
CA GLY A 208 -21.68 -0.42 24.20
C GLY A 208 -22.37 -1.05 25.41
N LYS A 209 -23.03 -2.19 25.19
CA LYS A 209 -23.71 -2.95 26.26
C LYS A 209 -23.24 -4.40 26.22
N LYS A 210 -22.80 -4.93 27.36
CA LYS A 210 -22.50 -6.36 27.50
C LYS A 210 -23.69 -7.05 28.15
N MET A 211 -24.24 -8.06 27.48
CA MET A 211 -25.28 -8.90 28.04
C MET A 211 -24.61 -9.95 28.92
N ILE A 212 -24.75 -9.82 30.23
CA ILE A 212 -24.32 -10.84 31.18
C ILE A 212 -25.43 -11.89 31.21
N ALA A 213 -25.10 -13.15 30.92
CA ALA A 213 -26.03 -14.26 31.12
C ALA A 213 -26.20 -14.50 32.62
N SER A 214 -27.03 -13.71 33.29
CA SER A 214 -27.45 -13.94 34.67
C SER A 214 -28.73 -14.75 34.67
N ASN A 215 -28.63 -16.05 34.96
CA ASN A 215 -29.66 -16.70 35.76
C ASN A 215 -29.61 -16.07 37.14
N GLN A 216 -30.29 -14.93 37.31
CA GLN A 216 -31.08 -14.58 38.50
C GLN A 216 -31.59 -13.15 38.37
N GLU A 217 -32.91 -13.07 38.45
CA GLU A 217 -33.72 -11.88 38.69
C GLU A 217 -33.31 -11.23 40.01
N LYS A 218 -32.80 -9.99 39.98
CA LYS A 218 -33.22 -8.85 40.81
C LYS A 218 -32.30 -7.64 40.69
N ASP A 219 -32.97 -6.49 40.63
CA ASP A 219 -32.56 -5.11 40.85
C ASP A 219 -31.55 -4.45 39.91
N GLY A 220 -32.02 -3.31 39.39
CA GLY A 220 -31.31 -2.47 38.44
C GLY A 220 -30.07 -1.85 39.06
N ASN A 221 -28.94 -2.07 38.40
CA ASN A 221 -27.93 -1.05 38.29
C ASN A 221 -27.22 -1.16 36.94
N SER A 222 -27.19 -0.06 36.22
CA SER A 222 -26.45 0.14 34.98
C SER A 222 -24.95 0.05 35.29
N HIS A 223 -24.38 -1.16 35.26
CA HIS A 223 -22.94 -1.32 35.16
C HIS A 223 -22.53 -1.06 33.71
N GLY A 224 -22.36 0.22 33.40
CA GLY A 224 -21.63 0.66 32.22
C GLY A 224 -20.23 0.08 32.26
N LEU A 225 -19.69 -0.24 31.09
CA LEU A 225 -18.27 -0.55 30.88
C LEU A 225 -17.44 0.72 31.15
N THR A 226 -17.34 1.11 32.42
CA THR A 226 -16.26 1.95 32.93
C THR A 226 -15.07 1.03 33.22
N ASP A 227 -14.52 0.41 32.18
CA ASP A 227 -13.14 -0.05 32.28
C ASP A 227 -12.26 1.18 32.07
N LEU A 228 -11.80 1.71 33.21
CA LEU A 228 -10.62 2.55 33.35
C LEU A 228 -9.50 2.04 32.43
N PHE A 229 -9.32 2.68 31.29
CA PHE A 229 -8.05 2.66 30.57
C PHE A 229 -7.50 4.06 30.60
N GLN A 230 -6.95 4.44 31.77
CA GLN A 230 -5.98 5.51 31.86
C GLN A 230 -4.88 5.21 30.84
N SER A 231 -4.73 6.08 29.85
CA SER A 231 -3.47 6.23 29.16
C SER A 231 -2.50 6.82 30.19
N SER A 232 -1.76 5.97 30.89
CA SER A 232 -0.63 6.42 31.70
C SER A 232 0.39 7.08 30.76
N GLY A 233 0.83 8.28 31.14
CA GLY A 233 1.79 9.09 30.39
C GLY A 233 3.22 8.57 30.39
#